data_AF-A0A4R5BU53-F1
#
_entry.id   AF-A0A4R5BU53-F1
#
_cell.length_a   1.000
_cell.length_b   1.000
_cell.length_c   1.000
_cell.angle_alpha   90.00
_cell.angle_beta   90.00
_cell.angle_gamma   90.00
#
_symmetry.space_group_name_H-M   'P 1'
#
loop_
_entity.id
_entity.type
_entity.pdbx_description
1 polymer ?
#
loop_
_entity_poly.entity_id
_entity_poly.type
_entity_poly.pdbx_seq_one_letter_code
_entity_poly.pdbx_strand_id
1 'polypeptide(L)'
;MTSVDVDERAAGENVGVSAKHELELVGGRRVLLLDDGGWASSAGWERTSEKAVRKTARVVVGPDEPVDGQSPAEAEAEHWAHLASAALRQGVSVSASELEHLPHDVEFDDRLLLHLNTG
;
A
#
# COMPACT_ATOMS: atom_id res chain seq x y z
N MET A 1 -3.09 -7.36 -1.60
CA MET A 1 -3.28 -6.35 -2.67
C MET A 1 -3.20 -4.95 -2.08
N THR A 2 -2.88 -3.93 -2.87
CA THR A 2 -2.91 -2.53 -2.43
C THR A 2 -3.81 -1.71 -3.36
N SER A 3 -4.83 -1.07 -2.81
CA SER A 3 -5.63 -0.08 -3.54
C SER A 3 -4.99 1.30 -3.40
N VAL A 4 -4.89 2.04 -4.49
CA VAL A 4 -4.24 3.35 -4.54
C VAL A 4 -5.22 4.38 -5.11
N ASP A 5 -5.39 5.48 -4.39
CA ASP A 5 -6.30 6.58 -4.76
C ASP A 5 -5.60 7.93 -4.57
N VAL A 6 -6.13 8.96 -5.23
CA VAL A 6 -5.69 10.35 -5.06
C VAL A 6 -6.04 10.80 -3.63
N ASP A 7 -5.07 11.35 -2.91
CA ASP A 7 -5.35 11.99 -1.63
C ASP A 7 -5.89 13.40 -1.86
N GLU A 8 -7.20 13.59 -1.71
CA GLU A 8 -7.87 14.88 -1.88
C GLU A 8 -7.38 15.95 -0.89
N ARG A 9 -6.67 15.57 0.19
CA ARG A 9 -6.02 16.52 1.10
C ARG A 9 -4.79 17.19 0.48
N ALA A 10 -4.18 16.56 -0.53
CA ALA A 10 -3.13 17.19 -1.30
C ALA A 10 -3.76 18.20 -2.27
N ALA A 11 -3.51 19.49 -2.01
CA ALA A 11 -4.06 20.56 -2.84
C ALA A 11 -3.39 20.62 -4.22
N GLY A 12 -4.17 20.53 -5.30
CA GLY A 12 -3.83 21.08 -6.62
C GLY A 12 -3.19 20.13 -7.64
N GLU A 13 -2.23 20.66 -8.41
CA GLU A 13 -1.54 20.00 -9.56
C GLU A 13 -0.47 18.98 -9.13
N ASN A 14 -0.17 18.92 -7.83
CA ASN A 14 0.86 18.07 -7.24
C ASN A 14 0.36 16.65 -6.98
N VAL A 15 1.28 15.68 -6.98
CA VAL A 15 0.94 14.29 -6.67
C VAL A 15 0.64 14.13 -5.19
N GLY A 16 -0.57 13.67 -4.88
CA GLY A 16 -0.98 13.22 -3.55
C GLY A 16 -1.70 11.89 -3.67
N VAL A 17 -1.24 10.89 -2.91
CA VAL A 17 -1.69 9.52 -3.04
C VAL A 17 -1.90 8.88 -1.67
N SER A 18 -3.02 8.19 -1.51
CA SER A 18 -3.29 7.28 -0.39
C SER A 18 -3.18 5.84 -0.87
N ALA A 19 -2.68 4.96 -0.01
CA ALA A 19 -2.51 3.54 -0.30
C ALA A 19 -3.04 2.71 0.87
N LYS A 20 -3.95 1.79 0.56
CA LYS A 20 -4.49 0.84 1.54
C LYS A 20 -4.03 -0.56 1.19
N HIS A 21 -3.48 -1.28 2.16
CA HIS A 21 -3.11 -2.67 1.99
C HIS A 21 -4.24 -3.57 2.48
N GLU A 22 -4.62 -4.53 1.65
CA GLU A 22 -5.79 -5.36 1.87
C GLU A 22 -5.50 -6.83 1.57
N LEU A 23 -6.12 -7.71 2.34
CA LEU A 23 -6.22 -9.13 2.06
C LEU A 23 -7.53 -9.39 1.31
N GLU A 24 -7.43 -9.85 0.07
CA GLU A 24 -8.60 -10.31 -0.68
C GLU A 24 -8.88 -11.78 -0.36
N LEU A 25 -10.11 -12.06 0.09
CA LEU A 25 -10.58 -13.40 0.41
C LEU A 25 -11.27 -14.05 -0.80
N VAL A 26 -11.40 -15.37 -0.74
CA VAL A 26 -12.25 -16.12 -1.66
C VAL A 26 -13.68 -15.55 -1.61
N GLY A 27 -14.18 -15.12 -2.77
CA GLY A 27 -15.46 -14.43 -2.90
C GLY A 27 -15.36 -12.91 -3.05
N GLY A 28 -14.15 -12.34 -3.14
CA GLY A 28 -13.91 -10.93 -3.46
C GLY A 28 -14.07 -9.98 -2.28
N ARG A 29 -14.30 -10.51 -1.06
CA ARG A 29 -14.33 -9.68 0.15
C ARG A 29 -12.90 -9.23 0.46
N ARG A 30 -12.69 -7.93 0.63
CA ARG A 30 -11.41 -7.35 1.04
C ARG A 30 -11.41 -7.05 2.54
N VAL A 31 -10.27 -7.29 3.18
CA VAL A 31 -10.02 -7.05 4.61
C VAL A 31 -8.85 -6.10 4.73
N LEU A 32 -9.06 -4.97 5.40
CA LEU A 32 -8.05 -3.93 5.52
C LEU A 32 -6.93 -4.36 6.47
N LEU A 33 -5.69 -4.38 5.99
CA LEU A 33 -4.52 -4.70 6.81
C LEU A 33 -3.81 -3.44 7.29
N LEU A 34 -3.75 -2.42 6.42
CA LEU A 34 -3.05 -1.15 6.66
C LEU A 34 -3.75 -0.01 5.89
N ASP A 35 -3.93 1.17 6.51
CA ASP A 35 -4.57 2.35 5.91
C ASP A 35 -3.83 3.69 6.11
N ASP A 36 -2.66 3.67 6.73
CA ASP A 36 -1.79 4.84 6.94
C ASP A 36 -0.76 5.04 5.82
N GLY A 37 -0.78 4.17 4.81
CA GLY A 37 0.05 4.28 3.62
C GLY A 37 -0.33 5.47 2.73
N GLY A 38 0.68 6.13 2.17
CA GLY A 38 0.49 7.25 1.25
C GLY A 38 1.75 8.08 1.08
N TRP A 39 1.74 8.99 0.10
CA TRP A 39 2.81 9.96 -0.09
C TRP A 39 2.31 11.17 -0.85
N ALA A 40 3.06 12.27 -0.71
CA ALA A 40 2.90 13.45 -1.54
C ALA A 40 4.23 13.81 -2.19
N SER A 41 4.16 14.45 -3.36
CA SER A 41 5.31 14.98 -4.08
C SER A 41 4.97 16.35 -4.65
N SER A 42 5.96 17.25 -4.67
CA SER A 42 5.84 18.55 -5.34
C SER A 42 6.00 18.46 -6.86
N ALA A 43 6.27 17.27 -7.41
CA ALA A 43 6.19 17.05 -8.84
C ALA A 43 4.72 16.93 -9.28
N GLY A 44 4.42 17.43 -10.47
CA GLY A 44 3.10 17.29 -11.07
C GLY A 44 2.85 15.89 -11.64
N TRP A 45 1.58 15.60 -11.91
CA TRP A 45 1.12 14.31 -12.44
C TRP A 45 1.75 13.97 -13.80
N GLU A 46 2.09 14.97 -14.62
CA GLU A 46 2.73 14.83 -15.93
C GLU A 46 4.13 14.21 -15.88
N ARG A 47 4.77 14.25 -14.71
CA ARG A 47 6.09 13.63 -14.46
C ARG A 47 5.99 12.29 -13.75
N THR A 48 4.77 11.83 -13.48
CA THR A 48 4.51 10.58 -12.78
C THR A 48 4.02 9.54 -13.77
N SER A 49 4.41 8.29 -13.57
CA SER A 49 3.93 7.16 -14.37
C SER A 49 3.26 6.13 -13.50
N GLU A 50 2.33 5.37 -14.08
CA GLU A 50 1.72 4.20 -13.45
C GLU A 50 2.77 3.25 -12.83
N LYS A 51 3.88 3.02 -13.54
CA LYS A 51 4.98 2.19 -13.05
C LYS A 51 5.63 2.76 -11.80
N ALA A 52 5.81 4.08 -11.74
CA ALA A 52 6.36 4.75 -10.57
C ALA A 52 5.40 4.66 -9.38
N VAL A 53 4.11 4.97 -9.59
CA VAL A 53 3.08 4.87 -8.55
C VAL A 53 2.98 3.45 -8.00
N ARG A 54 2.96 2.44 -8.88
CA ARG A 54 2.92 1.03 -8.49
C ARG A 54 4.12 0.62 -7.64
N LYS A 55 5.30 1.11 -7.99
CA LYS A 55 6.53 0.85 -7.23
C LYS A 55 6.45 1.49 -5.85
N THR A 56 6.09 2.77 -5.77
CA THR A 56 6.01 3.51 -4.50
C THR A 56 4.91 2.97 -3.59
N ALA A 57 3.75 2.58 -4.14
CA ALA A 57 2.66 1.98 -3.37
C ALA A 57 3.10 0.72 -2.61
N ARG A 58 3.97 -0.11 -3.18
CA ARG A 58 4.52 -1.29 -2.50
C ARG A 58 5.49 -0.94 -1.38
N VAL A 59 6.21 0.17 -1.52
CA VAL A 59 7.15 0.63 -0.50
C VAL A 59 6.39 1.18 0.71
N VAL A 60 5.40 2.05 0.48
CA VAL A 60 4.68 2.73 1.58
C VAL A 60 3.74 1.81 2.37
N VAL A 61 3.43 0.62 1.86
CA VAL A 61 2.69 -0.41 2.59
C VAL A 61 3.56 -1.58 3.04
N GLY A 62 4.89 -1.47 2.81
CA GLY A 62 5.86 -2.48 3.20
C GLY A 62 6.37 -2.27 4.63
N PRO A 63 7.41 -3.02 5.04
CA PRO A 63 8.03 -2.82 6.34
C PRO A 63 8.60 -1.41 6.49
N ASP A 64 8.49 -0.87 7.70
CA ASP A 64 9.17 0.37 8.07
C ASP A 64 10.70 0.19 8.04
N GLU A 65 11.41 1.31 7.98
CA GLU A 65 12.86 1.31 8.10
C GLU A 65 13.27 0.72 9.46
N PRO A 66 14.24 -0.22 9.52
CA PRO A 66 14.71 -0.78 10.78
C PRO A 66 15.20 0.32 11.72
N VAL A 67 14.82 0.23 12.99
CA VAL A 67 15.35 1.13 14.02
C VAL A 67 16.80 0.76 14.38
N ASP A 68 17.53 1.66 15.03
CA ASP A 68 18.92 1.42 15.43
C ASP A 68 19.10 0.09 16.19
N GLY A 69 19.89 -0.81 15.60
CA GLY A 69 20.17 -2.13 16.16
C GLY A 69 19.22 -3.25 15.70
N GLN A 70 18.15 -2.92 14.97
CA GLN A 70 17.27 -3.88 14.30
C GLN A 70 17.81 -4.21 12.90
N SER A 71 17.73 -5.47 12.51
CA SER A 71 18.05 -5.91 11.16
C SER A 71 16.85 -5.74 10.21
N PRO A 72 17.09 -5.63 8.88
CA PRO A 72 16.00 -5.61 7.90
C PRO A 72 15.04 -6.81 7.99
N ALA A 73 15.57 -8.01 8.28
CA ALA A 73 14.76 -9.21 8.41
C ALA A 73 13.86 -9.19 9.66
N GLU A 74 14.30 -8.56 10.74
CA GLU A 74 13.49 -8.38 11.95
C GLU A 74 12.35 -7.38 11.69
N ALA A 75 12.62 -6.25 11.02
CA ALA A 75 11.60 -5.28 10.65
C ALA A 75 10.56 -5.90 9.68
N GLU A 76 11.01 -6.72 8.73
CA GLU A 76 10.14 -7.47 7.84
C GLU A 76 9.26 -8.48 8.58
N ALA A 77 9.84 -9.26 9.50
CA ALA A 77 9.08 -10.22 10.31
C ALA A 77 8.02 -9.53 11.19
N GLU A 78 8.38 -8.40 11.81
CA GLU A 78 7.45 -7.58 12.62
C GLU A 78 6.32 -7.01 11.77
N HIS A 79 6.62 -6.53 10.56
CA HIS A 79 5.64 -6.04 9.62
C HIS A 79 4.61 -7.12 9.26
N TRP A 80 5.04 -8.32 8.84
CA TRP A 80 4.13 -9.40 8.48
C TRP A 80 3.31 -9.90 9.69
N ALA A 81 3.91 -9.93 10.88
CA ALA A 81 3.20 -10.27 12.12
C ALA A 81 2.12 -9.23 12.48
N HIS A 82 2.40 -7.95 12.23
CA HIS A 82 1.43 -6.87 12.41
C HIS A 82 0.23 -7.05 11.47
N LEU A 83 0.46 -7.31 10.18
CA LEU A 83 -0.60 -7.51 9.20
C LEU A 83 -1.45 -8.75 9.50
N ALA A 84 -0.83 -9.87 9.89
CA ALA A 84 -1.55 -11.07 10.32
C ALA A 84 -2.45 -10.78 11.54
N SER A 85 -1.95 -9.99 12.49
CA SER A 85 -2.73 -9.54 13.64
C SER A 85 -3.90 -8.64 13.24
N ALA A 86 -3.74 -7.79 12.23
CA ALA A 86 -4.81 -6.95 11.68
C ALA A 86 -5.92 -7.77 11.01
N ALA A 87 -5.55 -8.81 10.25
CA ALA A 87 -6.49 -9.76 9.68
C ALA A 87 -7.28 -10.51 10.77
N LEU A 88 -6.58 -10.97 11.83
CA LEU A 88 -7.19 -11.72 12.93
C LEU A 88 -8.23 -10.89 13.69
N ARG A 89 -7.97 -9.60 13.93
CA ARG A 89 -8.94 -8.68 14.54
C ARG A 89 -10.25 -8.56 13.75
N GLN A 90 -10.22 -8.90 12.47
CA GLN A 90 -11.38 -8.90 11.57
C GLN A 90 -11.93 -10.31 11.31
N GLY A 91 -11.51 -11.29 12.10
CA GLY A 91 -11.99 -12.67 12.04
C GLY A 91 -11.37 -13.52 10.94
N VAL A 92 -10.24 -13.09 10.37
CA VAL A 92 -9.48 -13.87 9.37
C VAL A 92 -8.20 -14.40 9.99
N SER A 93 -8.11 -15.72 10.11
CA SER A 93 -6.90 -16.40 10.57
C SER A 93 -5.98 -16.65 9.38
N VAL A 94 -4.83 -15.99 9.35
CA VAL A 94 -3.76 -16.17 8.36
C VAL A 94 -2.42 -15.91 9.06
N SER A 95 -1.39 -16.69 8.74
CA SER A 95 -0.06 -16.49 9.31
C SER A 95 0.73 -15.39 8.57
N ALA A 96 1.75 -14.84 9.25
CA ALA A 96 2.69 -13.90 8.66
C ALA A 96 3.39 -14.48 7.40
N SER A 97 3.84 -15.74 7.49
CA SER A 97 4.49 -16.42 6.37
C SER A 97 3.53 -16.68 5.20
N GLU A 98 2.26 -16.99 5.46
CA GLU A 98 1.27 -17.08 4.39
C GLU A 98 1.10 -15.74 3.69
N LEU A 99 0.95 -14.64 4.43
CA LEU A 99 0.81 -13.29 3.87
C LEU A 99 2.01 -12.89 3.00
N GLU A 100 3.22 -13.14 3.47
CA GLU A 100 4.48 -12.84 2.76
C GLU A 100 4.55 -13.49 1.37
N HIS A 101 3.99 -14.70 1.22
CA HIS A 101 4.02 -15.45 -0.04
C HIS A 101 2.82 -15.18 -0.96
N LEU A 102 1.84 -14.39 -0.51
CA LEU A 102 0.69 -14.05 -1.35
C LEU A 102 1.10 -13.10 -2.48
N PRO A 103 0.47 -13.23 -3.66
CA PRO A 103 0.58 -12.22 -4.70
C PRO A 103 0.20 -10.85 -4.16
N HIS A 104 1.08 -9.88 -4.37
CA HIS A 104 0.81 -8.49 -4.03
C HIS A 104 0.47 -7.74 -5.30
N ASP A 105 -0.80 -7.59 -5.62
CA ASP A 105 -1.23 -6.71 -6.71
C ASP A 105 -1.41 -5.26 -6.24
N VAL A 106 -1.35 -4.33 -7.18
CA VAL A 106 -1.66 -2.91 -6.95
C VAL A 106 -2.76 -2.51 -7.92
N GLU A 107 -3.86 -2.01 -7.38
CA GLU A 107 -5.01 -1.52 -8.11
C GLU A 107 -5.08 0.00 -8.01
N PHE A 108 -5.39 0.66 -9.12
CA PHE A 108 -5.54 2.11 -9.18
C PHE A 108 -7.02 2.44 -9.34
N ASP A 109 -7.50 3.40 -8.55
CA ASP A 109 -8.83 3.95 -8.75
C ASP A 109 -8.91 4.71 -10.10
N ASP A 110 -10.10 4.78 -10.68
CA ASP A 110 -10.37 5.49 -11.94
C ASP A 110 -9.90 6.95 -11.88
N ARG A 111 -10.04 7.62 -10.73
CA ARG A 111 -9.58 9.00 -10.54
C ARG A 111 -8.07 9.14 -10.68
N LEU A 112 -7.34 8.22 -10.06
CA LEU A 112 -5.89 8.17 -10.16
C LEU A 112 -5.44 7.93 -11.61
N LEU A 113 -6.13 7.02 -12.32
CA LEU A 113 -5.88 6.78 -13.75
C LEU A 113 -6.14 8.02 -14.60
N LEU A 114 -7.19 8.80 -14.31
CA LEU A 114 -7.44 10.05 -15.02
C LEU A 114 -6.28 11.04 -14.85
N HIS A 115 -5.76 11.22 -13.62
CA HIS A 115 -4.61 12.09 -13.39
C HIS A 115 -3.35 11.62 -14.14
N LEU A 116 -3.08 10.31 -14.17
CA LEU A 116 -1.92 9.75 -14.86
C LEU A 116 -2.03 9.82 -16.40
N ASN A 117 -3.25 9.82 -16.94
CA ASN A 117 -3.52 9.91 -18.38
C ASN A 117 -3.63 11.35 -18.90
N THR A 118 -3.61 12.36 -18.03
CA THR A 118 -3.69 13.78 -18.43
C THR A 118 -2.28 14.40 -18.62
N GLY A 119 -1.22 13.61 -18.41
CA GLY A 119 0.20 14.00 -18.57
C GLY A 119 0.75 13.88 -19.98
#